data_AF-A0A9E0XZ89-F1
#
_entry.id   AF-A0A9E0XZ89-F1
#
_cell.length_a   1.000
_cell.length_b   1.000
_cell.length_c   1.000
_cell.angle_alpha   90.00
_cell.angle_beta   90.00
_cell.angle_gamma   90.00
#
_symmetry.space_group_name_H-M   'P 1'
#
loop_
_entity.id
_entity.type
_entity.pdbx_description
1 polymer ?
#
loop_
_entity_poly.entity_id
_entity_poly.type
_entity_poly.pdbx_seq_one_letter_code
_entity_poly.pdbx_strand_id
1 'polypeptide(L)'
;MKHNKIRKDIIQNFAMWTALSSTRSGCPIKARKDIYSLLEKRFDRILSDTTKIEEEEFNEWHEKNVKSLVKKKIRKKKSGLPLIWAAKIINIYLKTAVYLGGLGNSKLIEFIHPPIDSELLKVLKKEVGKEIFYEKIGKFEKMVDIKTYNDYKKVILGIKELINNKYLLIEIEQFWQSTGD
;
A
#
# COMPACT_ATOMS: atom_id res chain seq x y z
N MET A 1 14.23 -21.67 17.09
CA MET A 1 14.86 -20.79 16.07
C MET A 1 14.56 -21.18 14.61
N LYS A 2 14.76 -22.43 14.17
CA LYS A 2 14.56 -22.84 12.76
C LYS A 2 13.13 -22.63 12.25
N HIS A 3 12.11 -22.92 13.07
CA HIS A 3 10.70 -22.75 12.70
C HIS A 3 10.30 -21.28 12.46
N ASN A 4 10.75 -20.35 13.32
CA ASN A 4 10.45 -18.92 13.15
C ASN A 4 11.05 -18.35 11.88
N LYS A 5 12.25 -18.80 11.50
CA LYS A 5 12.86 -18.44 10.21
C LYS A 5 12.04 -18.94 9.03
N ILE A 6 11.65 -20.22 9.04
CA ILE A 6 10.81 -20.82 7.98
C ILE A 6 9.48 -20.05 7.84
N ARG A 7 8.81 -19.77 8.95
CA ARG A 7 7.55 -19.00 8.96
C ARG A 7 7.74 -17.60 8.34
N LYS A 8 8.79 -16.88 8.76
CA LYS A 8 9.10 -15.55 8.22
C LYS A 8 9.33 -15.60 6.71
N ASP A 9 10.11 -16.57 6.23
CA ASP A 9 10.39 -16.75 4.81
C ASP A 9 9.11 -17.05 4.01
N ILE A 10 8.21 -17.90 4.53
CA ILE A 10 6.90 -18.18 3.90
C ILE A 10 6.07 -16.92 3.76
N ILE A 11 5.94 -16.14 4.84
CA ILE A 11 5.14 -14.91 4.84
C ILE A 11 5.72 -13.88 3.87
N GLN A 12 7.04 -13.67 3.89
CA GLN A 12 7.68 -12.71 2.98
C GLN A 12 7.51 -13.12 1.52
N ASN A 13 7.69 -14.41 1.20
CA ASN A 13 7.49 -14.92 -0.14
C ASN A 13 6.03 -14.77 -0.61
N PHE A 14 5.07 -15.04 0.28
CA PHE A 14 3.65 -14.86 -0.01
C PHE A 14 3.30 -13.38 -0.21
N ALA A 15 3.83 -12.48 0.63
CA ALA A 15 3.67 -11.03 0.48
C ALA A 15 4.26 -10.48 -0.83
N MET A 16 5.39 -11.03 -1.30
CA MET A 16 5.93 -10.68 -2.61
C MET A 16 5.02 -11.16 -3.75
N TRP A 17 4.45 -12.36 -3.61
CA TRP A 17 3.53 -12.92 -4.60
C TRP A 17 2.21 -12.16 -4.66
N THR A 18 1.64 -11.74 -3.53
CA THR A 18 0.41 -10.90 -3.50
C THR A 18 0.68 -9.53 -4.12
N ALA A 19 1.81 -8.91 -3.79
CA ALA A 19 2.21 -7.63 -4.37
C ALA A 19 2.36 -7.73 -5.89
N LEU A 20 3.00 -8.78 -6.41
CA LEU A 20 3.08 -9.05 -7.86
C LEU A 20 1.69 -9.33 -8.47
N SER A 21 0.84 -10.08 -7.79
CA SER A 21 -0.51 -10.39 -8.28
C SER A 21 -1.37 -9.14 -8.40
N SER A 22 -1.19 -8.16 -7.52
CA SER A 22 -1.87 -6.86 -7.59
C SER A 22 -1.54 -6.07 -8.86
N THR A 23 -0.43 -6.37 -9.55
CA THR A 23 0.01 -5.66 -10.78
C THR A 23 -0.52 -6.29 -12.08
N ARG A 24 -1.33 -7.35 -12.02
CA ARG A 24 -1.81 -8.06 -13.22
C ARG A 24 -2.73 -7.19 -14.10
N SER A 25 -3.57 -6.37 -13.48
CA SER A 25 -4.49 -5.45 -14.16
C SER A 25 -3.97 -4.01 -14.10
N GLY A 26 -3.96 -3.30 -15.24
CA GLY A 26 -3.64 -1.87 -15.33
C GLY A 26 -2.20 -1.43 -15.02
N CYS A 27 -1.39 -2.23 -14.31
CA CYS A 27 -0.01 -1.85 -13.99
C CYS A 27 0.92 -1.99 -15.21
N PRO A 28 1.79 -1.01 -15.47
CA PRO A 28 2.74 -1.08 -16.58
C PRO A 28 3.89 -2.08 -16.36
N ILE A 29 4.00 -2.67 -15.17
CA ILE A 29 5.04 -3.65 -14.82
C ILE A 29 4.37 -4.94 -14.36
N LYS A 30 4.74 -6.05 -15.00
CA LYS A 30 4.16 -7.37 -14.72
C LYS A 30 5.20 -8.48 -14.51
N ALA A 31 6.48 -8.19 -14.76
CA ALA A 31 7.50 -9.21 -14.64
C ALA A 31 7.90 -9.42 -13.17
N ARG A 32 7.92 -10.68 -12.73
CA ARG A 32 8.36 -11.08 -11.38
C ARG A 32 9.69 -10.44 -11.00
N LYS A 33 10.70 -10.53 -11.87
CA LYS A 33 12.04 -9.97 -11.61
C LYS A 33 12.01 -8.47 -11.34
N ASP A 34 11.11 -7.74 -12.02
CA ASP A 34 11.02 -6.30 -11.88
C ASP A 34 10.41 -5.99 -10.51
N ILE A 35 9.32 -6.64 -10.12
CA ILE A 35 8.63 -6.42 -8.82
C ILE A 35 9.45 -6.95 -7.63
N TYR A 36 9.99 -8.16 -7.71
CA TYR A 36 10.70 -8.80 -6.58
C TYR A 36 11.95 -8.00 -6.21
N SER A 37 12.69 -7.50 -7.21
CA SER A 37 13.85 -6.63 -6.99
C SER A 37 13.52 -5.28 -6.34
N LEU A 38 12.23 -4.89 -6.27
CA LEU A 38 11.77 -3.68 -5.58
C LEU A 38 11.51 -3.92 -4.10
N LEU A 39 11.29 -5.18 -3.70
CA LEU A 39 10.81 -5.53 -2.35
C LEU A 39 11.88 -6.26 -1.53
N GLU A 40 12.75 -7.03 -2.18
CA GLU A 40 13.82 -7.77 -1.52
C GLU A 40 14.71 -6.88 -0.65
N LYS A 41 14.90 -7.28 0.63
CA LYS A 41 15.81 -6.68 1.62
C LYS A 41 15.56 -5.20 1.97
N ARG A 42 14.50 -4.60 1.42
CA ARG A 42 14.22 -3.17 1.59
C ARG A 42 13.44 -2.87 2.87
N PHE A 43 12.75 -3.88 3.38
CA PHE A 43 11.78 -3.76 4.47
C PHE A 43 12.26 -4.39 5.77
N ASP A 44 13.50 -4.89 5.81
CA ASP A 44 14.05 -5.59 6.98
C ASP A 44 13.99 -4.75 8.25
N ARG A 45 14.22 -3.42 8.13
CA ARG A 45 14.10 -2.48 9.26
C ARG A 45 12.69 -2.50 9.87
N ILE A 46 11.64 -2.39 9.05
CA ILE A 46 10.26 -2.28 9.53
C ILE A 46 9.64 -3.64 9.88
N LEU A 47 10.15 -4.72 9.31
CA LEU A 47 9.76 -6.10 9.62
C LEU A 47 10.56 -6.69 10.79
N SER A 48 11.32 -5.85 11.50
CA SER A 48 12.01 -6.24 12.72
C SER A 48 11.10 -5.97 13.91
N ASP A 49 10.85 -6.99 14.72
CA ASP A 49 9.95 -6.90 15.88
C ASP A 49 10.46 -5.92 16.96
N THR A 50 11.78 -5.66 16.95
CA THR A 50 12.45 -4.72 17.86
C THR A 50 12.40 -3.26 17.40
N THR A 51 12.07 -3.01 16.13
CA THR A 51 11.98 -1.65 15.62
C THR A 51 10.67 -1.03 16.08
N LYS A 52 10.74 -0.09 17.01
CA LYS A 52 9.63 0.82 17.31
C LYS A 52 9.72 1.96 16.30
N ILE A 53 8.64 2.18 15.58
CA ILE A 53 8.49 3.23 14.58
C ILE A 53 7.21 3.97 14.90
N GLU A 54 7.27 5.29 14.93
CA GLU A 54 6.09 6.14 15.12
C GLU A 54 5.45 6.48 13.77
N GLU A 55 4.21 6.96 13.77
CA GLU A 55 3.46 7.24 12.53
C GLU A 55 4.22 8.18 11.57
N GLU A 56 4.82 9.26 12.08
CA GLU A 56 5.56 10.21 11.24
C GLU A 56 6.79 9.56 10.60
N GLU A 57 7.54 8.76 11.36
CA GLU A 57 8.71 8.04 10.87
C GLU A 57 8.32 7.00 9.82
N PHE A 58 7.17 6.33 10.00
CA PHE A 58 6.61 5.44 8.99
C PHE A 58 6.23 6.19 7.71
N ASN A 59 5.61 7.37 7.82
CA ASN A 59 5.20 8.19 6.69
C ASN A 59 6.41 8.64 5.86
N GLU A 60 7.48 9.09 6.52
CA GLU A 60 8.75 9.44 5.87
C GLU A 60 9.40 8.23 5.20
N TRP A 61 9.44 7.09 5.91
CA TRP A 61 9.95 5.84 5.38
C TRP A 61 9.18 5.40 4.14
N HIS A 62 7.84 5.44 4.20
CA HIS A 62 6.96 5.05 3.11
C HIS A 62 7.18 5.97 1.90
N GLU A 63 7.23 7.29 2.11
CA GLU A 63 7.48 8.29 1.06
C GLU A 63 8.81 8.04 0.35
N LYS A 64 9.88 7.85 1.12
CA LYS A 64 11.22 7.56 0.60
C LYS A 64 11.20 6.31 -0.27
N ASN A 65 10.52 5.26 0.18
CA ASN A 65 10.43 4.01 -0.56
C ASN A 65 9.60 4.15 -1.84
N VAL A 66 8.43 4.79 -1.78
CA VAL A 66 7.60 5.10 -2.96
C VAL A 66 8.40 5.90 -3.99
N LYS A 67 9.01 7.02 -3.59
CA LYS A 67 9.83 7.86 -4.50
C LYS A 67 10.99 7.07 -5.12
N SER A 68 11.61 6.19 -4.34
CA SER A 68 12.69 5.35 -4.84
C SER A 68 12.20 4.32 -5.88
N LEU A 69 11.01 3.74 -5.70
CA LEU A 69 10.40 2.85 -6.70
C LEU A 69 10.02 3.60 -7.99
N VAL A 70 9.48 4.82 -7.87
CA VAL A 70 9.16 5.68 -9.01
C VAL A 70 10.40 6.01 -9.83
N LYS A 71 11.55 6.27 -9.19
CA LYS A 71 12.82 6.61 -9.87
C LYS A 71 13.47 5.41 -10.56
N LYS A 72 13.18 4.17 -10.15
CA LYS A 72 13.85 2.99 -10.68
C LYS A 72 13.39 2.73 -12.12
N LYS A 73 14.34 2.80 -13.05
CA LYS A 73 14.09 2.48 -14.47
C LYS A 73 13.73 1.00 -14.58
N ILE A 74 12.63 0.72 -15.28
CA ILE A 74 12.20 -0.65 -15.55
C ILE A 74 12.59 -1.00 -16.98
N ARG A 75 13.11 -2.22 -17.21
CA ARG A 75 13.70 -2.65 -18.48
C ARG A 75 12.86 -2.35 -19.72
N LYS A 76 11.53 -2.25 -19.59
CA LYS A 76 10.58 -2.03 -20.71
C LYS A 76 10.01 -0.61 -20.82
N LYS A 77 10.32 0.34 -19.92
CA LYS A 77 9.86 1.73 -20.02
C LYS A 77 10.97 2.73 -19.71
N LYS A 78 11.10 3.75 -20.56
CA LYS A 78 11.95 4.93 -20.29
C LYS A 78 11.46 5.71 -19.07
N SER A 79 10.15 5.67 -18.80
CA SER A 79 9.54 6.21 -17.58
C SER A 79 9.46 5.16 -16.47
N GLY A 80 9.65 5.59 -15.23
CA GLY A 80 9.52 4.73 -14.05
C GLY A 80 8.08 4.32 -13.76
N LEU A 81 7.86 3.68 -12.60
CA LEU A 81 6.53 3.27 -12.16
C LEU A 81 5.67 4.51 -11.79
N PRO A 82 4.39 4.60 -12.20
CA PRO A 82 3.50 5.63 -11.69
C PRO A 82 3.42 5.57 -10.16
N LEU A 83 3.35 6.75 -9.52
CA LEU A 83 3.44 6.87 -8.07
C LEU A 83 2.41 6.02 -7.32
N ILE A 84 1.16 6.04 -7.77
CA ILE A 84 0.08 5.28 -7.14
C ILE A 84 0.33 3.76 -7.18
N TRP A 85 0.98 3.25 -8.23
CA TRP A 85 1.35 1.84 -8.32
C TRP A 85 2.51 1.49 -7.40
N ALA A 86 3.49 2.39 -7.25
CA ALA A 86 4.58 2.21 -6.29
C ALA A 86 4.04 2.11 -4.85
N ALA A 87 3.14 3.02 -4.47
CA ALA A 87 2.47 2.98 -3.17
C ALA A 87 1.62 1.70 -3.01
N LYS A 88 0.79 1.35 -4.01
CA LYS A 88 -0.05 0.14 -3.95
C LYS A 88 0.77 -1.14 -3.72
N ILE A 89 1.89 -1.30 -4.42
CA ILE A 89 2.77 -2.47 -4.26
C ILE A 89 3.32 -2.57 -2.83
N ILE A 90 3.80 -1.46 -2.27
CA ILE A 90 4.31 -1.41 -0.89
C ILE A 90 3.18 -1.76 0.09
N ASN A 91 2.00 -1.17 -0.08
CA ASN A 91 0.88 -1.36 0.84
C ASN A 91 0.33 -2.78 0.81
N ILE A 92 0.22 -3.41 -0.36
CA ILE A 92 -0.18 -4.82 -0.48
C ILE A 92 0.85 -5.73 0.21
N TYR A 93 2.14 -5.44 0.01
CA TYR A 93 3.20 -6.20 0.68
C TYR A 93 3.06 -6.07 2.20
N LEU A 94 2.91 -4.85 2.73
CA LEU A 94 2.81 -4.61 4.18
C LEU A 94 1.54 -5.20 4.77
N LYS A 95 0.40 -5.09 4.09
CA LYS A 95 -0.84 -5.75 4.50
C LYS A 95 -0.66 -7.25 4.62
N THR A 96 0.03 -7.87 3.66
CA THR A 96 0.26 -9.32 3.71
C THR A 96 1.29 -9.70 4.77
N ALA A 97 2.42 -9.00 4.85
CA ALA A 97 3.53 -9.36 5.71
C ALA A 97 3.27 -9.01 7.19
N VAL A 98 2.76 -7.81 7.45
CA VAL A 98 2.59 -7.27 8.81
C VAL A 98 1.20 -7.62 9.33
N TYR A 99 0.14 -7.20 8.64
CA TYR A 99 -1.23 -7.36 9.16
C TYR A 99 -1.71 -8.81 9.13
N LEU A 100 -1.59 -9.50 7.99
CA LEU A 100 -1.97 -10.92 7.90
C LEU A 100 -0.90 -11.87 8.46
N GLY A 101 0.38 -11.53 8.25
CA GLY A 101 1.51 -12.38 8.61
C GLY A 101 2.05 -12.16 10.03
N GLY A 102 1.70 -11.08 10.71
CA GLY A 102 2.20 -10.75 12.04
C GLY A 102 3.74 -10.61 12.08
N LEU A 103 4.35 -10.02 11.06
CA LEU A 103 5.78 -9.65 11.08
C LEU A 103 5.96 -8.20 11.52
N GLY A 104 7.05 -7.92 12.24
CA GLY A 104 7.36 -6.57 12.70
C GLY A 104 6.66 -6.23 14.01
N ASN A 105 6.83 -4.98 14.46
CA ASN A 105 6.22 -4.51 15.69
C ASN A 105 4.69 -4.45 15.58
N SER A 106 3.95 -4.88 16.60
CA SER A 106 2.48 -4.91 16.58
C SER A 106 1.83 -3.54 16.39
N LYS A 107 2.46 -2.45 16.84
CA LYS A 107 1.95 -1.08 16.65
C LYS A 107 1.98 -0.60 15.20
N LEU A 108 2.81 -1.22 14.36
CA LEU A 108 2.95 -0.86 12.95
C LEU A 108 1.60 -0.92 12.19
N ILE A 109 0.69 -1.81 12.60
CA ILE A 109 -0.63 -1.95 11.97
C ILE A 109 -1.50 -0.69 12.07
N GLU A 110 -1.26 0.16 13.07
CA GLU A 110 -2.09 1.34 13.37
C GLU A 110 -2.00 2.41 12.28
N PHE A 111 -0.89 2.45 11.54
CA PHE A 111 -0.61 3.48 10.55
C PHE A 111 -0.18 2.94 9.18
N ILE A 112 -0.22 1.62 8.93
CA ILE A 112 -0.01 1.10 7.58
C ILE A 112 -1.11 1.63 6.65
N HIS A 113 -0.68 2.21 5.53
CA HIS A 113 -1.58 2.67 4.50
C HIS A 113 -2.26 1.52 3.75
N PRO A 114 -3.52 1.69 3.35
CA PRO A 114 -4.23 0.73 2.55
C PRO A 114 -3.75 0.77 1.09
N PRO A 115 -3.89 -0.34 0.35
CA PRO A 115 -3.81 -0.32 -1.09
C PRO A 115 -4.91 0.59 -1.66
N ILE A 116 -4.54 1.67 -2.33
CA ILE A 116 -5.50 2.55 -2.99
C ILE A 116 -5.78 2.02 -4.39
N ASP A 117 -7.05 1.84 -4.73
CA ASP A 117 -7.48 1.60 -6.10
C ASP A 117 -8.81 2.24 -6.48
N SER A 118 -9.14 2.17 -7.77
CA SER A 118 -10.32 2.83 -8.32
C SER A 118 -11.61 2.29 -7.70
N GLU A 119 -11.67 1.00 -7.33
CA GLU A 119 -12.88 0.44 -6.71
C GLU A 119 -13.03 0.95 -5.27
N LEU A 120 -11.93 1.01 -4.50
CA LEU A 120 -11.95 1.63 -3.18
C LEU A 120 -12.45 3.09 -3.25
N LEU A 121 -11.90 3.90 -4.15
CA LEU A 121 -12.31 5.31 -4.30
C LEU A 121 -13.79 5.43 -4.68
N LYS A 122 -14.26 4.55 -5.58
CA LYS A 122 -15.66 4.50 -6.01
C LYS A 122 -16.59 4.12 -4.86
N VAL A 123 -16.27 3.10 -4.08
CA VAL A 123 -17.12 2.71 -2.95
C VAL A 123 -17.09 3.76 -1.86
N LEU A 124 -15.92 4.30 -1.48
CA LEU A 124 -15.85 5.38 -0.51
C LEU A 124 -16.72 6.58 -0.92
N LYS A 125 -16.66 6.98 -2.19
CA LYS A 125 -17.51 8.06 -2.74
C LYS A 125 -19.01 7.75 -2.63
N LYS A 126 -19.40 6.50 -2.83
CA LYS A 126 -20.78 6.03 -2.68
C LYS A 126 -21.22 6.07 -1.20
N GLU A 127 -20.38 5.57 -0.30
CA GLU A 127 -20.69 5.46 1.14
C GLU A 127 -20.81 6.83 1.82
N VAL A 128 -19.88 7.76 1.55
CA VAL A 128 -19.85 9.07 2.23
C VAL A 128 -20.58 10.18 1.45
N GLY A 129 -20.96 9.92 0.20
CA GLY A 129 -21.52 10.92 -0.69
C GLY A 129 -20.47 11.78 -1.40
N LYS A 130 -20.83 12.25 -2.60
CA LYS A 130 -19.91 12.94 -3.53
C LYS A 130 -19.29 14.22 -2.95
N GLU A 131 -20.08 15.05 -2.29
CA GLU A 131 -19.61 16.34 -1.77
C GLU A 131 -18.59 16.15 -0.64
N ILE A 132 -18.90 15.29 0.34
CA ILE A 132 -17.99 14.93 1.43
C ILE A 132 -16.72 14.28 0.89
N PHE A 133 -16.86 13.36 -0.07
CA PHE A 133 -15.71 12.71 -0.71
C PHE A 133 -14.77 13.74 -1.36
N TYR A 134 -15.29 14.71 -2.12
CA TYR A 134 -14.46 15.72 -2.76
C TYR A 134 -13.86 16.72 -1.77
N GLU A 135 -14.56 17.05 -0.69
CA GLU A 135 -14.04 17.88 0.38
C GLU A 135 -12.82 17.22 1.06
N LYS A 136 -12.95 15.94 1.41
CA LYS A 136 -11.96 15.21 2.22
C LYS A 136 -10.82 14.61 1.42
N ILE A 137 -11.14 13.96 0.31
CA ILE A 137 -10.18 13.21 -0.52
C ILE A 137 -9.73 14.04 -1.73
N GLY A 138 -10.63 14.86 -2.29
CA GLY A 138 -10.40 15.61 -3.53
C GLY A 138 -11.06 14.95 -4.74
N LYS A 139 -10.96 15.61 -5.90
CA LYS A 139 -11.55 15.14 -7.18
C LYS A 139 -10.69 14.04 -7.85
N PHE A 140 -10.18 13.10 -7.07
CA PHE A 140 -9.44 11.94 -7.56
C PHE A 140 -10.42 10.80 -7.83
N GLU A 141 -10.93 10.72 -9.06
CA GLU A 141 -11.93 9.71 -9.42
C GLU A 141 -11.29 8.41 -9.92
N LYS A 142 -10.03 8.47 -10.35
CA LYS A 142 -9.26 7.33 -10.81
C LYS A 142 -7.89 7.33 -10.13
N MET A 143 -7.31 6.14 -9.95
CA MET A 143 -5.93 6.01 -9.46
C MET A 143 -4.93 6.89 -10.21
N VAL A 144 -5.11 7.03 -11.53
CA VAL A 144 -4.20 7.79 -12.41
C VAL A 144 -4.23 9.31 -12.15
N ASP A 145 -5.24 9.79 -11.43
CA ASP A 145 -5.35 11.20 -11.04
C ASP A 145 -4.39 11.53 -9.89
N ILE A 146 -3.94 10.52 -9.13
CA ILE A 146 -2.99 10.65 -8.03
C ILE A 146 -1.56 10.60 -8.59
N LYS A 147 -1.00 11.78 -8.89
CA LYS A 147 0.27 11.91 -9.64
C LYS A 147 1.47 12.13 -8.74
N THR A 148 1.28 12.81 -7.62
CA THR A 148 2.35 13.18 -6.68
C THR A 148 2.17 12.49 -5.33
N TYR A 149 3.23 12.49 -4.52
CA TYR A 149 3.12 11.97 -3.16
C TYR A 149 2.25 12.86 -2.28
N ASN A 150 2.17 14.16 -2.57
CA ASN A 150 1.24 15.06 -1.90
C ASN A 150 -0.22 14.73 -2.22
N ASP A 151 -0.54 14.38 -3.48
CA ASP A 151 -1.88 13.89 -3.83
C ASP A 151 -2.19 12.62 -3.05
N TYR A 152 -1.25 11.67 -3.02
CA TYR A 152 -1.40 10.43 -2.27
C TYR A 152 -1.60 10.68 -0.77
N LYS A 153 -0.80 11.57 -0.16
CA LYS A 153 -0.92 11.95 1.25
C LYS A 153 -2.29 12.59 1.54
N LYS A 154 -2.81 13.44 0.64
CA LYS A 154 -4.17 13.99 0.76
C LYS A 154 -5.23 12.89 0.77
N VAL A 155 -5.13 11.90 -0.13
CA VAL A 155 -6.06 10.76 -0.14
C VAL A 155 -5.99 9.99 1.19
N ILE A 156 -4.79 9.69 1.69
CA ILE A 156 -4.61 8.98 2.96
C ILE A 156 -5.21 9.74 4.14
N LEU A 157 -4.92 11.03 4.26
CA LEU A 157 -5.47 11.87 5.32
C LEU A 157 -6.99 11.99 5.22
N GLY A 158 -7.52 12.19 4.00
CA GLY A 158 -8.95 12.22 3.76
C GLY A 158 -9.64 10.92 4.19
N ILE A 159 -9.07 9.76 3.86
CA ILE A 159 -9.59 8.46 4.31
C ILE A 159 -9.54 8.36 5.85
N LYS A 160 -8.43 8.77 6.48
CA LYS A 160 -8.28 8.76 7.95
C LYS A 160 -9.34 9.62 8.64
N GLU A 161 -9.66 10.79 8.07
CA GLU A 161 -10.74 11.65 8.56
C GLU A 161 -12.11 10.99 8.40
N LEU A 162 -12.40 10.37 7.24
CA LEU A 162 -13.68 9.74 6.96
C LEU A 162 -13.98 8.55 7.90
N ILE A 163 -12.97 7.75 8.24
CA ILE A 163 -13.15 6.62 9.18
C ILE A 163 -13.24 7.06 10.63
N ASN A 164 -12.75 8.26 10.98
CA ASN A 164 -12.83 8.85 12.32
C ASN A 164 -12.52 7.84 13.46
N ASN A 165 -11.39 7.13 13.33
CA ASN A 165 -10.92 6.09 14.28
C ASN A 165 -11.84 4.88 14.49
N LYS A 166 -12.89 4.69 13.68
CA LYS A 166 -13.75 3.50 13.76
C LYS A 166 -13.07 2.22 13.26
N TYR A 167 -12.08 2.38 12.37
CA TYR A 167 -11.37 1.29 11.71
C TYR A 167 -9.88 1.60 11.62
N LEU A 168 -9.05 0.56 11.49
CA LEU A 168 -7.67 0.78 11.08
C LEU A 168 -7.63 1.19 9.61
N LEU A 169 -6.69 2.06 9.26
CA LEU A 169 -6.56 2.56 7.89
C LEU A 169 -6.34 1.40 6.89
N ILE A 170 -5.59 0.37 7.29
CA ILE A 170 -5.31 -0.83 6.49
C ILE A 170 -6.56 -1.72 6.24
N GLU A 171 -7.62 -1.53 7.01
CA GLU A 171 -8.87 -2.29 6.96
C GLU A 171 -9.96 -1.62 6.11
N ILE A 172 -9.66 -0.48 5.49
CA ILE A 172 -10.62 0.25 4.64
C ILE A 172 -11.14 -0.59 3.46
N GLU A 173 -10.40 -1.62 3.04
CA GLU A 173 -10.84 -2.55 2.00
C GLU A 173 -12.07 -3.38 2.42
N GLN A 174 -12.51 -3.33 3.69
CA GLN A 174 -13.82 -3.89 4.11
C GLN A 174 -14.99 -3.24 3.36
N PHE A 175 -14.81 -2.01 2.87
CA PHE A 175 -15.79 -1.34 2.02
C PHE A 175 -15.79 -1.89 0.59
N TRP A 176 -14.88 -2.80 0.22
CA TRP A 176 -15.04 -3.53 -1.03
C TRP A 176 -16.31 -4.37 -0.97
N GLN A 177 -17.32 -3.97 -1.73
CA GLN A 177 -18.43 -4.85 -2.04
C GLN A 177 -17.84 -5.97 -2.90
N SER A 178 -17.88 -7.21 -2.42
CA SER A 178 -17.58 -8.34 -3.28
C SER A 178 -18.59 -8.28 -4.43
N THR A 179 -18.15 -7.94 -5.63
CA THR A 179 -18.91 -8.16 -6.85
C THR A 179 -18.88 -9.67 -7.13
N GLY A 180 -19.53 -10.42 -6.24
CA GLY A 180 -19.89 -11.81 -6.43
C GLY A 180 -21.37 -11.85 -6.80
N ASP A 181 -21.69 -11.24 -7.94
CA ASP A 181 -22.86 -11.56 -8.73
C ASP A 181 -22.38 -12.40 -9.93
#